data_AF-A0A6M0RXM3-F1
#
_entry.id   AF-A0A6M0RXM3-F1
#
_cell.length_a   1.000
_cell.length_b   1.000
_cell.length_c   1.000
_cell.angle_alpha   90.00
_cell.angle_beta   90.00
_cell.angle_gamma   90.00
#
_symmetry.space_group_name_H-M   'P 1'
#
loop_
_entity.id
_entity.type
_entity.pdbx_description
1 polymer ?
#
loop_
_entity_poly.entity_id
_entity_poly.type
_entity_poly.pdbx_seq_one_letter_code
_entity_poly.pdbx_strand_id
1 'polypeptide(L)'
;MGKLLVATINGAVARFFTSEPATLPMYDPDVLTLVEHKSMVSFEGELPGKALWSNIQSGRNRGASGQSHRYDDHRQSHKIEFERRFAKSIAKTVLDLVESKHVRQLIIIAAPQILGLMREVCTPLLPKPLKMNELARDLCHLKPHELHDYLAKTGQLPARIRL
;
A
#
# COMPACT_ATOMS: atom_id res chain seq x y z
N MET A 1 3.29 1.19 23.12
CA MET A 1 2.35 1.60 22.06
C MET A 1 2.41 0.60 20.91
N GLY A 2 1.28 0.22 20.33
CA GLY A 2 1.21 -0.82 19.31
C GLY A 2 1.79 -0.32 17.98
N LYS A 3 2.73 -1.06 17.40
CA LYS A 3 3.23 -0.78 16.04
C LYS A 3 2.07 -0.97 15.06
N LEU A 4 1.82 0.05 14.26
CA LEU A 4 0.85 0.07 13.17
C LEU A 4 1.59 -0.17 11.84
N LEU A 5 1.00 -0.98 10.98
CA LEU A 5 1.39 -1.14 9.58
C LEU A 5 0.33 -0.47 8.69
N VAL A 6 0.76 0.38 7.78
CA VAL A 6 -0.09 0.99 6.76
C VAL A 6 0.37 0.47 5.39
N ALA A 7 -0.55 -0.08 4.62
CA ALA A 7 -0.31 -0.53 3.25
C ALA A 7 -1.15 0.29 2.30
N THR A 8 -0.53 1.04 1.38
CA THR A 8 -1.24 1.70 0.28
C THR A 8 -1.11 0.88 -0.97
N ILE A 9 -2.22 0.53 -1.63
CA ILE A 9 -2.23 -0.36 -2.80
C ILE A 9 -3.06 0.27 -3.92
N ASN A 10 -2.48 0.32 -5.11
CA ASN A 10 -3.21 0.58 -6.35
C ASN A 10 -3.04 -0.61 -7.32
N GLY A 11 -3.58 -0.51 -8.53
CA GLY A 11 -3.57 -1.64 -9.49
C GLY A 11 -2.17 -2.10 -9.93
N ALA A 12 -1.11 -1.34 -9.65
CA ALA A 12 0.24 -1.62 -10.11
C ALA A 12 1.30 -1.63 -9.00
N VAL A 13 1.05 -0.95 -7.87
CA VAL A 13 2.04 -0.66 -6.84
C VAL A 13 1.41 -0.84 -5.46
N ALA A 14 2.16 -1.49 -4.57
CA ALA A 14 1.89 -1.51 -3.14
C ALA A 14 3.06 -0.90 -2.37
N ARG A 15 2.79 -0.05 -1.38
CA ARG A 15 3.79 0.54 -0.49
C ARG A 15 3.43 0.25 0.95
N PHE A 16 4.45 -0.06 1.75
CA PHE A 16 4.29 -0.48 3.14
C PHE A 16 5.03 0.47 4.07
N PHE A 17 4.31 0.98 5.06
CA PHE A 17 4.79 1.94 6.03
C PHE A 17 4.57 1.41 7.44
N THR A 18 5.53 1.52 8.34
CA THR A 18 5.28 1.28 9.76
C THR A 18 5.28 2.58 10.54
N SER A 19 4.50 2.61 11.61
CA SER A 19 4.53 3.71 12.57
C SER A 19 5.71 3.52 13.52
N GLU A 20 6.67 4.43 13.48
CA GLU A 20 7.81 4.46 14.39
C GLU A 20 7.82 5.79 15.16
N PRO A 21 8.21 5.81 16.44
CA PRO A 21 8.34 7.06 17.19
C PRO A 21 9.33 7.99 16.47
N ALA A 22 9.04 9.28 16.47
CA ALA A 22 9.92 10.28 15.86
C ALA A 22 11.29 10.22 16.56
N THR A 23 12.34 9.90 15.79
CA THR A 23 13.72 9.80 16.30
C THR A 23 14.45 11.14 16.32
N LEU A 24 13.84 12.18 15.76
CA LEU A 24 14.41 13.52 15.70
C LEU A 24 14.17 14.25 17.04
N PRO A 25 15.21 14.82 17.66
CA PRO A 25 15.12 15.46 18.99
C PRO A 25 14.22 16.70 19.04
N MET A 26 13.73 17.17 17.89
CA MET A 26 12.79 18.29 17.77
C MET A 26 11.31 17.87 17.87
N TYR A 27 11.02 16.58 17.97
CA TYR A 27 9.64 16.07 18.10
C TYR A 27 9.46 15.40 19.45
N ASP A 28 8.24 15.51 19.99
CA ASP A 28 7.85 14.77 21.17
C ASP A 28 7.94 13.24 20.87
N PRO A 29 8.56 12.42 21.74
CA PRO A 29 8.65 10.97 21.55
C PRO A 29 7.29 10.27 21.41
N ASP A 30 6.19 10.91 21.82
CA ASP A 30 4.82 10.43 21.59
C ASP A 30 4.33 10.65 20.14
N VAL A 31 5.07 11.41 19.31
CA VAL A 31 4.75 11.60 17.89
C VAL A 31 5.19 10.36 17.10
N LEU A 32 4.22 9.65 16.54
CA LEU A 32 4.50 8.59 15.57
C LEU A 32 4.71 9.19 14.17
N THR A 33 5.64 8.61 13.43
CA THR A 33 5.89 8.94 12.03
C THR A 33 5.77 7.68 11.18
N LEU A 34 5.24 7.83 9.96
CA LEU A 34 5.20 6.72 9.00
C LEU A 34 6.54 6.62 8.28
N VAL A 35 7.20 5.48 8.45
CA VAL A 35 8.46 5.14 7.79
C VAL A 35 8.17 4.11 6.71
N GLU A 36 8.52 4.44 5.47
CA GLU A 36 8.39 3.51 4.34
C GLU A 36 9.50 2.45 4.40
N HIS A 37 9.12 1.18 4.42
CA HIS A 37 10.09 0.07 4.44
C HIS A 37 10.26 -0.61 3.10
N LYS A 38 9.17 -0.75 2.35
CA LYS A 38 9.14 -1.58 1.14
C LYS A 38 8.07 -1.07 0.19
N SER A 39 8.35 -1.19 -1.10
CA SER A 39 7.37 -1.10 -2.17
C SER A 39 7.42 -2.37 -3.03
N MET A 40 6.31 -2.69 -3.67
CA MET A 40 6.16 -3.81 -4.59
C MET A 40 5.44 -3.32 -5.83
N VAL A 41 5.85 -3.80 -6.99
CA VAL A 41 5.19 -3.55 -8.28
C VAL A 41 4.62 -4.86 -8.82
N SER A 42 3.49 -4.79 -9.54
CA SER A 42 2.91 -5.97 -10.17
C SER A 42 3.73 -6.38 -11.40
N PHE A 43 3.96 -7.68 -11.55
CA PHE A 43 4.96 -8.26 -12.48
C PHE A 43 4.60 -8.13 -13.98
N GLU A 44 3.45 -7.56 -14.36
CA GLU A 44 3.23 -7.14 -15.76
C GLU A 44 3.96 -5.82 -16.10
N GLY A 45 4.57 -5.14 -15.13
CA GLY A 45 5.32 -3.89 -15.32
C GLY A 45 6.83 -4.01 -15.45
N GLU A 46 7.47 -5.15 -15.16
CA GLU A 46 8.93 -5.26 -15.17
C GLU A 46 9.45 -6.62 -15.69
N LEU A 47 10.18 -6.56 -16.82
CA LEU A 47 11.29 -7.46 -17.10
C LEU A 47 12.37 -7.32 -16.00
N PRO A 48 13.19 -8.34 -15.75
CA PRO A 48 13.96 -8.44 -14.52
C PRO A 48 15.17 -7.51 -14.55
N GLY A 49 15.32 -6.64 -13.56
CA GLY A 49 16.61 -5.99 -13.33
C GLY A 49 16.59 -4.75 -12.48
N LYS A 50 16.82 -4.92 -11.17
CA LYS A 50 17.64 -4.02 -10.33
C LYS A 50 17.61 -2.51 -10.69
N ALA A 51 16.52 -1.78 -10.47
CA ALA A 51 16.56 -0.31 -10.39
C ALA A 51 15.24 0.34 -9.93
N LEU A 52 14.80 0.14 -8.68
CA LEU A 52 13.64 0.88 -8.13
C LEU A 52 13.99 1.72 -6.89
N TRP A 53 15.25 2.10 -6.78
CA TRP A 53 15.67 3.28 -6.00
C TRP A 53 16.31 4.29 -6.94
N SER A 54 15.49 5.15 -7.55
CA SER A 54 15.85 6.52 -7.93
C SER A 54 14.65 7.21 -8.56
N ASN A 55 14.05 8.13 -7.81
CA ASN A 55 13.45 9.38 -8.30
C ASN A 55 12.84 9.34 -9.72
N ILE A 56 11.61 8.85 -9.88
CA ILE A 56 10.88 9.01 -11.16
C ILE A 56 9.95 10.20 -11.05
N GLN A 57 10.57 11.34 -11.35
CA GLN A 57 9.97 12.57 -11.80
C GLN A 57 9.16 12.31 -13.08
N SER A 58 7.95 12.90 -13.12
CA SER A 58 6.97 12.87 -14.19
C SER A 58 7.55 13.01 -15.60
N GLY A 59 7.22 12.07 -16.49
CA GLY A 59 7.52 12.12 -17.93
C GLY A 59 6.33 11.66 -18.76
N ARG A 60 5.53 12.64 -19.20
CA ARG A 60 4.39 12.53 -20.13
C ARG A 60 4.88 12.10 -21.52
N ASN A 61 4.21 11.15 -22.17
CA ASN A 61 4.14 11.10 -23.64
C ASN A 61 2.87 10.38 -24.13
N ARG A 62 2.17 11.05 -25.06
CA ARG A 62 1.00 10.59 -25.80
C ARG A 62 1.45 10.01 -27.15
N GLY A 63 0.72 9.02 -27.66
CA GLY A 63 0.66 8.61 -29.07
C GLY A 63 -0.24 7.37 -29.17
N ALA A 64 -1.49 7.44 -29.64
CA ALA A 64 -2.03 7.68 -30.98
C ALA A 64 -2.45 6.36 -31.67
N SER A 65 -3.78 6.27 -31.90
CA SER A 65 -4.54 5.51 -32.90
C SER A 65 -4.43 3.98 -33.00
N GLY A 66 -5.58 3.29 -32.94
CA GLY A 66 -5.71 1.92 -33.43
C GLY A 66 -7.01 1.20 -33.05
N GLN A 67 -8.08 1.47 -33.80
CA GLN A 67 -9.10 0.52 -34.28
C GLN A 67 -9.81 -0.44 -33.28
N SER A 68 -11.13 -0.24 -33.17
CA SER A 68 -12.10 -1.07 -32.45
C SER A 68 -12.27 -2.47 -33.07
N HIS A 69 -12.02 -3.53 -32.30
CA HIS A 69 -12.57 -4.87 -32.55
C HIS A 69 -12.89 -5.59 -31.25
N ARG A 70 -14.14 -6.06 -31.12
CA ARG A 70 -14.70 -6.83 -30.01
C ARG A 70 -13.93 -8.15 -29.81
N TYR A 71 -13.12 -8.21 -28.76
CA TYR A 71 -12.59 -9.43 -28.13
C TYR A 71 -12.41 -9.13 -26.63
N ASP A 72 -13.52 -8.99 -25.90
CA ASP A 72 -13.50 -8.43 -24.54
C ASP A 72 -13.49 -9.49 -23.42
N ASP A 73 -13.92 -10.73 -23.69
CA ASP A 73 -14.18 -11.72 -22.62
C ASP A 73 -12.91 -12.40 -22.07
N HIS A 74 -11.90 -12.63 -22.93
CA HIS A 74 -10.65 -13.30 -22.51
C HIS A 74 -9.65 -12.37 -21.82
N ARG A 75 -9.70 -11.05 -22.09
CA ARG A 75 -8.80 -10.07 -21.44
C ARG A 75 -9.15 -9.85 -19.97
N GLN A 76 -10.43 -9.94 -19.62
CA GLN A 76 -10.89 -9.71 -18.26
C GLN A 76 -10.48 -10.84 -17.31
N SER A 77 -10.56 -12.09 -17.77
CA SER A 77 -10.15 -13.28 -16.99
C SER A 77 -8.65 -13.28 -16.66
N HIS A 78 -7.80 -12.88 -17.60
CA HIS A 78 -6.36 -12.75 -17.35
C HIS A 78 -6.05 -11.65 -16.32
N LYS A 79 -6.69 -10.47 -16.44
CA LYS A 79 -6.49 -9.37 -15.49
C LYS A 79 -6.83 -9.75 -14.05
N ILE A 80 -7.95 -10.45 -13.85
CA ILE A 80 -8.41 -10.87 -12.50
C ILE A 80 -7.42 -11.86 -11.87
N GLU A 81 -6.92 -12.83 -12.65
CA GLU A 81 -5.90 -13.79 -12.21
C GLU A 81 -4.62 -13.07 -11.76
N PHE A 82 -4.17 -12.06 -12.52
CA PHE A 82 -2.99 -11.26 -12.17
C PHE A 82 -3.18 -10.42 -10.93
N GLU A 83 -4.30 -9.70 -10.82
CA GLU A 83 -4.63 -8.91 -9.63
C GLU A 83 -4.70 -9.79 -8.38
N ARG A 84 -5.25 -11.00 -8.49
CA ARG A 84 -5.30 -11.97 -7.39
C ARG A 84 -3.91 -12.47 -7.01
N ARG A 85 -3.01 -12.74 -7.97
CA ARG A 85 -1.62 -13.12 -7.68
C ARG A 85 -0.86 -11.99 -7.00
N PHE A 86 -1.04 -10.74 -7.46
CA PHE A 86 -0.44 -9.58 -6.83
C PHE A 86 -0.96 -9.39 -5.40
N ALA A 87 -2.27 -9.57 -5.19
CA ALA A 87 -2.87 -9.54 -3.86
C ALA A 87 -2.28 -10.58 -2.91
N LYS A 88 -2.05 -11.81 -3.38
CA LYS A 88 -1.36 -12.86 -2.61
C LYS A 88 0.06 -12.46 -2.21
N SER A 89 0.83 -11.89 -3.13
CA SER A 89 2.20 -11.43 -2.86
C SER A 89 2.23 -10.29 -1.83
N ILE A 90 1.26 -9.38 -1.92
CA ILE A 90 1.07 -8.30 -0.94
C ILE A 90 0.72 -8.87 0.43
N ALA A 91 -0.28 -9.75 0.52
CA ALA A 91 -0.73 -10.34 1.77
C ALA A 91 0.39 -11.13 2.47
N LYS A 92 1.22 -11.86 1.72
CA LYS A 92 2.40 -12.52 2.27
C LYS A 92 3.40 -11.51 2.86
N THR A 93 3.69 -10.44 2.13
CA THR A 93 4.59 -9.39 2.62
C THR A 93 4.03 -8.68 3.87
N VAL A 94 2.71 -8.46 3.92
CA VAL A 94 2.03 -7.94 5.11
C VAL A 94 2.22 -8.89 6.28
N LEU A 95 2.02 -10.19 6.09
CA LEU A 95 2.21 -11.19 7.14
C LEU A 95 3.65 -11.18 7.66
N ASP A 96 4.64 -11.21 6.76
CA ASP A 96 6.07 -11.15 7.11
C ASP A 96 6.39 -9.89 7.95
N LEU A 97 5.82 -8.74 7.58
CA LEU A 97 5.99 -7.48 8.31
C LEU A 97 5.26 -7.49 9.67
N VAL A 98 4.06 -8.06 9.72
CA VAL A 98 3.28 -8.17 10.96
C VAL A 98 4.02 -9.02 11.99
N GLU A 99 4.56 -10.17 11.56
CA GLU A 99 5.32 -11.07 12.41
C GLU A 99 6.67 -10.47 12.83
N SER A 100 7.47 -9.99 11.87
CA SER A 100 8.82 -9.46 12.16
C SER A 100 8.81 -8.19 13.01
N LYS A 101 7.79 -7.35 12.87
CA LYS A 101 7.69 -6.08 13.61
C LYS A 101 6.76 -6.17 14.82
N HIS A 102 6.07 -7.29 15.06
CA HIS A 102 5.05 -7.44 16.10
C HIS A 102 3.95 -6.36 16.03
N VAL A 103 3.46 -6.13 14.82
CA VAL A 103 2.39 -5.16 14.54
C VAL A 103 1.07 -5.68 15.10
N ARG A 104 0.28 -4.80 15.72
CA ARG A 104 -1.05 -5.15 16.28
C ARG A 104 -2.22 -4.57 15.47
N GLN A 105 -1.93 -3.65 14.56
CA GLN A 105 -2.92 -3.01 13.73
C GLN A 105 -2.40 -2.86 12.30
N LEU A 106 -3.24 -3.18 11.32
CA LEU A 106 -3.00 -3.05 9.90
C LEU A 106 -4.06 -2.12 9.30
N ILE A 107 -3.64 -1.09 8.56
CA ILE A 107 -4.53 -0.27 7.74
C ILE A 107 -4.21 -0.53 6.27
N ILE A 108 -5.20 -1.01 5.50
CA ILE A 108 -5.09 -1.17 4.06
C ILE A 108 -5.83 -0.02 3.37
N ILE A 109 -5.14 0.70 2.51
CA ILE A 109 -5.66 1.86 1.78
C ILE A 109 -5.62 1.55 0.30
N ALA A 110 -6.77 1.36 -0.33
CA ALA A 110 -6.86 1.04 -1.74
C ALA A 110 -8.22 1.42 -2.35
N ALA A 111 -8.32 1.35 -3.67
CA ALA A 111 -9.62 1.42 -4.35
C ALA A 111 -10.54 0.26 -3.92
N PRO A 112 -11.88 0.44 -3.88
CA PRO A 112 -12.82 -0.59 -3.40
C PRO A 112 -12.65 -1.97 -4.03
N GLN A 113 -12.38 -2.02 -5.34
CA GLN A 113 -12.14 -3.26 -6.08
C GLN A 113 -10.94 -4.06 -5.52
N ILE A 114 -9.85 -3.35 -5.19
CA ILE A 114 -8.62 -3.95 -4.64
C ILE A 114 -8.86 -4.38 -3.20
N LEU A 115 -9.60 -3.59 -2.41
CA LEU A 115 -9.96 -3.96 -1.04
C LEU A 115 -10.75 -5.26 -1.00
N GLY A 116 -11.66 -5.48 -1.96
CA GLY A 116 -12.38 -6.76 -2.09
C GLY A 116 -11.42 -7.95 -2.24
N LEU A 117 -10.46 -7.84 -3.16
CA LEU A 117 -9.43 -8.87 -3.38
C LEU A 117 -8.52 -9.04 -2.15
N MET A 118 -8.11 -7.95 -1.51
CA MET A 118 -7.28 -8.00 -0.30
C MET A 118 -8.02 -8.68 0.83
N ARG A 119 -9.32 -8.43 1.00
CA ARG A 119 -10.13 -9.09 2.03
C ARG A 119 -10.16 -10.59 1.81
N GLU A 120 -10.41 -11.05 0.59
CA GLU A 120 -10.42 -12.48 0.26
C GLU A 120 -9.08 -13.17 0.59
N VAL A 121 -7.97 -12.50 0.29
CA VAL A 121 -6.63 -13.07 0.45
C VAL A 121 -6.10 -12.94 1.88
N CYS A 122 -6.33 -11.80 2.54
CA CYS A 122 -5.81 -11.50 3.88
C CYS A 122 -6.62 -12.19 4.99
N THR A 123 -7.94 -12.33 4.85
CA THR A 123 -8.79 -12.96 5.88
C THR A 123 -8.30 -14.35 6.34
N PRO A 124 -7.92 -15.28 5.45
CA PRO A 124 -7.40 -16.59 5.87
C PRO A 124 -5.94 -16.56 6.34
N LEU A 125 -5.16 -15.53 5.98
CA LEU A 125 -3.71 -15.46 6.23
C LEU A 125 -3.35 -14.68 7.50
N LEU A 126 -4.12 -13.65 7.85
CA LEU A 126 -3.79 -12.77 8.94
C LEU A 126 -4.17 -13.37 10.30
N PRO A 127 -3.33 -13.18 11.34
CA PRO A 127 -3.62 -13.69 12.67
C PRO A 127 -4.84 -12.98 13.27
N LYS A 128 -5.75 -13.75 13.89
CA LYS A 128 -6.98 -13.25 14.55
C LYS A 128 -6.81 -12.04 15.50
N PRO A 129 -5.71 -11.91 16.30
CA PRO A 129 -5.55 -10.73 17.16
C PRO A 129 -5.20 -9.43 16.41
N LEU A 130 -4.87 -9.50 15.11
CA LEU A 130 -4.53 -8.33 14.31
C LEU A 130 -5.80 -7.54 13.97
N LYS A 131 -5.83 -6.25 14.33
CA LYS A 131 -6.91 -5.35 13.90
C LYS A 131 -6.64 -4.90 12.46
N MET A 132 -7.47 -5.34 11.53
CA MET A 132 -7.42 -4.90 10.13
C MET A 132 -8.48 -3.81 9.88
N ASN A 133 -8.02 -2.63 9.48
CA ASN A 133 -8.85 -1.51 9.05
C ASN A 133 -8.67 -1.32 7.54
N GLU A 134 -9.77 -1.07 6.83
CA GLU A 134 -9.76 -0.83 5.39
C GLU A 134 -10.23 0.60 5.11
N LEU A 135 -9.53 1.30 4.21
CA LEU A 135 -9.87 2.65 3.79
C LEU A 135 -9.96 2.70 2.27
N ALA A 136 -11.18 2.90 1.77
CA ALA A 136 -11.51 2.91 0.35
C ALA A 136 -11.10 4.23 -0.34
N ARG A 137 -9.79 4.46 -0.45
CA ARG A 137 -9.19 5.60 -1.16
C ARG A 137 -7.92 5.17 -1.88
N ASP A 138 -7.61 5.83 -2.99
CA ASP A 138 -6.29 5.71 -3.62
C ASP A 138 -5.38 6.81 -3.10
N LEU A 139 -4.50 6.45 -2.16
CA LEU A 139 -3.51 7.35 -1.58
C LEU A 139 -2.07 6.94 -1.92
N CYS A 140 -1.88 6.06 -2.91
CA CYS A 140 -0.54 5.57 -3.28
C CYS A 140 0.41 6.68 -3.76
N HIS A 141 -0.15 7.78 -4.26
CA HIS A 141 0.59 8.95 -4.75
C HIS A 141 1.07 9.88 -3.63
N LEU A 142 0.56 9.74 -2.40
CA LEU A 142 0.93 10.61 -1.29
C LEU A 142 2.32 10.28 -0.75
N LYS A 143 3.02 11.32 -0.29
CA LYS A 143 4.27 11.15 0.45
C LYS A 143 3.97 10.68 1.88
N PRO A 144 4.95 10.08 2.60
CA PRO A 144 4.72 9.58 3.97
C PRO A 144 4.19 10.63 4.96
N HIS A 145 4.59 11.90 4.79
CA HIS A 145 4.08 13.00 5.62
C HIS A 145 2.63 13.35 5.28
N GLU A 146 2.29 13.48 3.98
CA GLU A 146 0.92 13.76 3.54
C GLU A 146 -0.05 12.63 3.91
N LEU A 147 0.40 11.38 3.81
CA LEU A 147 -0.36 10.22 4.23
C LEU A 147 -0.66 10.25 5.73
N HIS A 148 0.35 10.61 6.53
CA HIS A 148 0.17 10.77 7.97
C HIS A 148 -0.80 11.91 8.30
N ASP A 149 -0.66 13.07 7.65
CA ASP A 149 -1.55 14.21 7.88
C ASP A 149 -2.99 13.89 7.48
N TYR A 150 -3.18 13.11 6.41
CA TYR A 150 -4.49 12.63 6.00
C TYR A 150 -5.09 11.64 7.01
N LEU A 151 -4.31 10.68 7.49
CA LEU A 151 -4.75 9.72 8.50
C LEU A 151 -5.02 10.41 9.85
N ALA A 152 -4.27 11.46 10.17
CA ALA A 152 -4.51 12.30 11.33
C ALA A 152 -5.83 13.08 11.22
N LYS A 153 -6.08 13.71 10.07
CA LYS A 153 -7.34 14.42 9.80
C LYS A 153 -8.57 13.51 9.85
N THR A 154 -8.39 12.24 9.47
CA THR A 154 -9.47 11.24 9.47
C THR A 154 -9.60 10.49 10.80
N GLY A 155 -8.80 10.85 11.82
CA GLY A 155 -8.83 10.23 13.16
C GLY A 155 -8.29 8.80 13.20
N GLN A 156 -7.65 8.32 12.14
CA GLN A 156 -7.03 6.99 12.08
C GLN A 156 -5.62 6.97 12.72
N LEU A 157 -5.00 8.13 12.87
CA LEU A 157 -3.72 8.34 13.56
C LEU A 157 -3.80 9.60 14.44
N PRO A 158 -3.01 9.70 15.53
CA PRO A 158 -2.80 10.98 16.21
C PRO A 158 -2.16 11.98 15.25
N ALA A 159 -2.51 13.26 15.38
CA ALA A 159 -1.90 14.32 14.57
C ALA A 159 -0.42 14.50 14.90
N ARG A 160 0.40 14.87 13.90
CA ARG A 160 1.74 15.38 14.17
C ARG A 160 1.56 16.72 14.89
N ILE A 161 1.80 16.74 16.19
CA ILE A 161 1.94 18.00 16.91
C ILE A 161 3.31 18.54 16.51
N ARG A 162 3.31 19.55 15.64
CA ARG A 162 4.50 20.32 15.34
C ARG A 162 4.60 21.39 16.42
N LEU A 163 5.54 21.23 17.34
CA LEU A 163 5.94 22.30 18.25
C LEU A 163 6.70 23.39 17.49
#